data_AF-A0A8J7TNZ3-F1
#
_entry.id   AF-A0A8J7TNZ3-F1
#
_cell.length_a   1.000
_cell.length_b   1.000
_cell.length_c   1.000
_cell.angle_alpha   90.00
_cell.angle_beta   90.00
_cell.angle_gamma   90.00
#
_symmetry.space_group_name_H-M   'P 1'
#
loop_
_entity.id
_entity.type
_entity.pdbx_description
1 polymer ?
#
loop_
_entity_poly.entity_id
_entity_poly.type
_entity_poly.pdbx_seq_one_letter_code
_entity_poly.pdbx_strand_id
1 'polypeptide(L)'
;MRADHISPLDMFKIGVGPSSSHTVGPMVAALAFRESALAWLKKAKPGNYAMVVELYGSLSLTGQGHQTDGAVCAGLAGLNPKSSQVADIWGAMGKLEAEETLDFGSKVKFKPSQDIKWYAWTFNGESLPHPNTMRFCLMQESEPVLAEVILSVGGGFIEKLADTKDLAADSLKESRFKPLPYPYNSAAEFVEQVETSGKQPWELVIANQEALGLSEASLRERLSEILQVFENCIESGLKAEGILPGGLNVRRRAKSLYEKIMAGKESSWSSGLGLKPSVYAIAVNEENAAGGRVVTAPTNGSSGLIPAVFRTLKESRDLSHETLQNGLIVASVVGALVKVHASISGAEVGCQGEVGTSCAMAAAGATAMLGGTVRQIEQAAEIGIEHHLGMTCDPIKGLVQVPCIERNAMGAVKALNAAELSLAGDGQHMISLDKALLVMKQTGLDMNQKYKETATGGLALG
;
A
#
# COMPACT_ATOMS: atom_id res chain seq x y z
N MET A 1 -9.64 -5.23 15.13
CA MET A 1 -8.43 -5.81 14.50
C MET A 1 -7.30 -5.73 15.53
N ARG A 2 -6.40 -6.72 15.62
CA ARG A 2 -5.21 -6.65 16.49
C ARG A 2 -3.93 -6.68 15.63
N ALA A 3 -2.88 -6.00 16.07
CA ALA A 3 -1.63 -5.88 15.31
C ALA A 3 -0.93 -7.25 15.14
N ASP A 4 -0.88 -8.04 16.21
CA ASP A 4 -0.32 -9.41 16.22
C ASP A 4 -1.04 -10.41 15.29
N HIS A 5 -2.22 -10.08 14.76
CA HIS A 5 -2.97 -10.88 13.79
C HIS A 5 -2.80 -10.44 12.34
N ILE A 6 -2.05 -9.36 12.08
CA ILE A 6 -1.75 -8.89 10.73
C ILE A 6 -0.46 -9.58 10.28
N SER A 7 -0.52 -10.34 9.18
CA SER A 7 0.65 -11.06 8.68
C SER A 7 1.68 -10.08 8.08
N PRO A 8 2.99 -10.40 8.10
CA PRO A 8 3.95 -9.68 7.28
C PRO A 8 3.52 -9.60 5.80
N LEU A 9 2.88 -10.65 5.30
CA LEU A 9 2.38 -10.74 3.92
C LEU A 9 1.16 -9.84 3.64
N ASP A 10 0.49 -9.37 4.69
CA ASP A 10 -0.60 -8.41 4.58
C ASP A 10 -0.08 -6.98 4.40
N MET A 11 1.13 -6.68 4.90
CA MET A 11 1.79 -5.38 4.74
C MET A 11 2.52 -5.26 3.39
N PHE A 12 3.06 -6.38 2.90
CA PHE A 12 3.83 -6.44 1.67
C PHE A 12 3.10 -7.25 0.59
N LYS A 13 2.28 -6.58 -0.21
CA LYS A 13 1.49 -7.18 -1.28
C LYS A 13 2.05 -6.83 -2.64
N ILE A 14 2.36 -7.85 -3.44
CA ILE A 14 2.71 -7.69 -4.84
C ILE A 14 1.47 -7.25 -5.61
N GLY A 15 1.58 -6.15 -6.35
CA GLY A 15 0.51 -5.53 -7.11
C GLY A 15 1.04 -4.73 -8.29
N VAL A 16 0.21 -3.85 -8.84
CA VAL A 16 0.61 -2.90 -9.89
C VAL A 16 0.41 -1.47 -9.41
N GLY A 17 1.23 -0.55 -9.90
CA GLY A 17 1.06 0.88 -9.67
C GLY A 17 -0.15 1.45 -10.42
N PRO A 18 -0.48 2.75 -10.25
CA PRO A 18 0.22 3.69 -9.37
C PRO A 18 -0.30 3.72 -7.92
N SER A 19 -1.49 3.17 -7.63
CA SER A 19 -2.15 3.39 -6.33
C SER A 19 -2.71 2.11 -5.69
N SER A 20 -2.49 1.93 -4.40
CA SER A 20 -3.09 0.81 -3.68
C SER A 20 -4.60 1.01 -3.45
N SER A 21 -5.02 2.25 -3.18
CA SER A 21 -6.40 2.64 -2.90
C SER A 21 -7.23 2.80 -4.18
N HIS A 22 -6.61 3.28 -5.27
CA HIS A 22 -7.30 3.64 -6.50
C HIS A 22 -7.01 2.71 -7.69
N THR A 23 -6.03 1.81 -7.57
CA THR A 23 -5.72 0.83 -8.62
C THR A 23 -5.89 -0.60 -8.11
N VAL A 24 -5.06 -1.00 -7.13
CA VAL A 24 -5.08 -2.39 -6.63
C VAL A 24 -6.41 -2.70 -5.94
N GLY A 25 -6.89 -1.83 -5.05
CA GLY A 25 -8.18 -2.00 -4.37
C GLY A 25 -9.35 -2.18 -5.34
N PRO A 26 -9.57 -1.26 -6.30
CA PRO A 26 -10.62 -1.39 -7.31
C PRO A 26 -10.48 -2.63 -8.19
N MET A 27 -9.26 -3.03 -8.56
CA MET A 27 -9.04 -4.27 -9.32
C MET A 27 -9.40 -5.52 -8.50
N VAL A 28 -9.02 -5.57 -7.23
CA VAL A 28 -9.38 -6.66 -6.31
C VAL A 28 -10.89 -6.68 -6.05
N ALA A 29 -11.53 -5.51 -5.89
CA ALA A 29 -12.98 -5.39 -5.74
C ALA A 29 -13.73 -5.90 -6.97
N ALA A 30 -13.29 -5.50 -8.16
CA ALA A 30 -13.84 -5.97 -9.42
C ALA A 30 -13.69 -7.48 -9.60
N LEU A 31 -12.52 -8.03 -9.27
CA LEU A 31 -12.29 -9.48 -9.29
C LEU A 31 -13.18 -10.22 -8.28
N ALA A 32 -13.35 -9.67 -7.07
CA ALA A 32 -14.24 -10.25 -6.05
C ALA A 32 -15.71 -10.21 -6.48
N PHE A 33 -16.16 -9.12 -7.11
CA PHE A 33 -17.51 -9.01 -7.64
C PHE A 33 -17.73 -9.96 -8.83
N ARG A 34 -16.72 -10.11 -9.71
CA ARG A 34 -16.76 -11.08 -10.81
C ARG A 34 -17.05 -12.49 -10.31
N GLU A 35 -16.43 -12.92 -9.22
CA GLU A 35 -16.70 -14.24 -8.63
C GLU A 35 -18.14 -14.35 -8.10
N SER A 36 -18.65 -13.31 -7.45
CA SER A 36 -20.07 -13.25 -7.04
C SER A 36 -21.02 -13.33 -8.24
N ALA A 37 -20.75 -12.56 -9.30
CA ALA A 37 -21.55 -12.53 -10.52
C ALA A 37 -21.53 -13.87 -11.25
N LEU A 38 -20.36 -14.52 -11.36
CA LEU A 38 -20.23 -15.88 -11.90
C LEU A 38 -21.05 -16.89 -11.11
N ALA A 39 -20.99 -16.85 -9.78
CA ALA A 39 -21.73 -17.76 -8.92
C ALA A 39 -23.25 -17.56 -9.05
N TRP A 40 -23.70 -16.32 -9.22
CA TRP A 40 -25.11 -15.97 -9.45
C TRP A 40 -25.59 -16.44 -10.83
N LEU A 41 -24.85 -16.09 -11.90
CA LEU A 41 -25.21 -16.40 -13.29
C LEU A 41 -25.28 -17.90 -13.57
N LYS A 42 -24.45 -18.73 -12.90
CA LYS A 42 -24.54 -20.20 -12.99
C LYS A 42 -25.92 -20.76 -12.63
N LYS A 43 -26.69 -20.05 -11.80
CA LYS A 43 -28.04 -20.44 -11.36
C LYS A 43 -29.15 -19.68 -12.09
N ALA A 44 -28.80 -18.64 -12.83
CA ALA A 44 -29.73 -17.76 -13.48
C ALA A 44 -30.27 -18.36 -14.78
N LYS A 45 -31.45 -17.91 -15.20
CA LYS A 45 -31.97 -18.23 -16.54
C LYS A 45 -31.20 -17.43 -17.60
N PRO A 46 -31.13 -17.89 -18.86
CA PRO A 46 -30.64 -17.06 -19.95
C PRO A 46 -31.41 -15.73 -20.00
N GLY A 47 -30.68 -14.63 -20.18
CA GLY A 47 -31.25 -13.29 -20.15
C GLY A 47 -30.27 -12.25 -20.70
N ASN A 48 -30.77 -11.04 -20.93
CA ASN A 48 -29.95 -9.91 -21.33
C ASN A 48 -29.37 -9.25 -20.07
N TYR A 49 -28.10 -9.54 -19.81
CA TYR A 49 -27.38 -8.99 -18.66
C TYR A 49 -26.47 -7.83 -19.08
N ALA A 50 -26.33 -6.85 -18.21
CA ALA A 50 -25.38 -5.74 -18.35
C ALA A 50 -24.63 -5.50 -17.04
N MET A 51 -23.45 -4.89 -17.12
CA MET A 51 -22.66 -4.50 -15.97
C MET A 51 -22.69 -2.98 -15.83
N VAL A 52 -22.85 -2.46 -14.61
CA VAL A 52 -22.66 -1.05 -14.28
C VAL A 52 -21.73 -0.96 -13.08
N VAL A 53 -20.76 -0.06 -13.14
CA VAL A 53 -19.83 0.21 -12.03
C VAL A 53 -19.94 1.68 -11.65
N GLU A 54 -20.06 1.94 -10.36
CA GLU A 54 -20.25 3.27 -9.80
C GLU A 54 -19.08 3.58 -8.85
N LEU A 55 -18.33 4.63 -9.14
CA LEU A 55 -17.16 5.07 -8.38
C LEU A 55 -17.48 6.38 -7.68
N TYR A 56 -17.30 6.45 -6.36
CA TYR A 56 -17.72 7.59 -5.53
C TYR A 56 -16.55 8.31 -4.86
N GLY A 57 -16.78 9.56 -4.44
CA GLY A 57 -15.88 10.31 -3.57
C GLY A 57 -14.49 10.52 -4.16
N SER A 58 -13.45 10.18 -3.40
CA SER A 58 -12.04 10.36 -3.81
C SER A 58 -11.68 9.50 -5.03
N LEU A 59 -12.23 8.27 -5.13
CA LEU A 59 -12.09 7.42 -6.32
C LEU A 59 -12.57 8.14 -7.57
N SER A 60 -13.67 8.89 -7.45
CA SER A 60 -14.21 9.63 -8.60
C SER A 60 -13.39 10.84 -8.99
N LEU A 61 -12.75 11.51 -8.03
CA LEU A 61 -12.01 12.75 -8.27
C LEU A 61 -10.64 12.49 -8.89
N THR A 62 -9.96 11.42 -8.46
CA THR A 62 -8.58 11.14 -8.88
C THR A 62 -8.44 9.88 -9.73
N GLY A 63 -9.51 9.10 -9.88
CA GLY A 63 -9.46 7.76 -10.46
C GLY A 63 -8.93 7.68 -11.87
N GLN A 64 -9.19 8.69 -12.72
CA GLN A 64 -8.61 8.74 -14.07
C GLN A 64 -7.08 8.86 -14.04
N GLY A 65 -6.53 9.71 -13.16
CA GLY A 65 -5.09 9.82 -12.96
C GLY A 65 -4.47 8.55 -12.37
N HIS A 66 -5.26 7.80 -11.60
CA HIS A 66 -4.88 6.52 -11.01
C HIS A 66 -5.20 5.29 -11.86
N GLN A 67 -5.76 5.47 -13.06
CA GLN A 67 -6.20 4.39 -13.95
C GLN A 67 -7.19 3.41 -13.27
N THR A 68 -8.08 3.93 -12.43
CA THR A 68 -9.09 3.14 -11.70
C THR A 68 -10.05 2.42 -12.64
N ASP A 69 -10.44 3.07 -13.73
CA ASP A 69 -11.26 2.48 -14.80
C ASP A 69 -10.56 1.29 -15.47
N GLY A 70 -9.29 1.46 -15.84
CA GLY A 70 -8.45 0.38 -16.36
C GLY A 70 -8.32 -0.79 -15.39
N ALA A 71 -8.13 -0.49 -14.10
CA ALA A 71 -8.02 -1.47 -13.04
C ALA A 71 -9.33 -2.25 -12.80
N VAL A 72 -10.47 -1.56 -12.80
CA VAL A 72 -11.81 -2.17 -12.73
C VAL A 72 -12.03 -3.10 -13.93
N CYS A 73 -11.72 -2.64 -15.13
CA CYS A 73 -11.81 -3.44 -16.36
C CYS A 73 -10.97 -4.71 -16.27
N ALA A 74 -9.73 -4.61 -15.81
CA ALA A 74 -8.84 -5.75 -15.65
C ALA A 74 -9.38 -6.77 -14.63
N GLY A 75 -9.89 -6.30 -13.48
CA GLY A 75 -10.48 -7.18 -12.47
C GLY A 75 -11.76 -7.88 -12.96
N LEU A 76 -12.65 -7.17 -13.65
CA LEU A 76 -13.85 -7.76 -14.27
C LEU A 76 -13.48 -8.76 -15.37
N ALA A 77 -12.39 -8.54 -16.10
CA ALA A 77 -11.85 -9.49 -17.08
C ALA A 77 -11.19 -10.74 -16.43
N GLY A 78 -11.11 -10.81 -15.09
CA GLY A 78 -10.54 -11.94 -14.36
C GLY A 78 -9.02 -11.86 -14.19
N LEU A 79 -8.41 -10.72 -14.47
CA LEU A 79 -6.97 -10.51 -14.24
C LEU A 79 -6.71 -10.25 -12.75
N ASN A 80 -5.53 -10.69 -12.29
CA ASN A 80 -5.10 -10.56 -10.92
C ASN A 80 -3.92 -9.57 -10.80
N PRO A 81 -3.97 -8.59 -9.87
CA PRO A 81 -2.93 -7.57 -9.74
C PRO A 81 -1.56 -8.12 -9.33
N LYS A 82 -1.49 -9.30 -8.70
CA LYS A 82 -0.23 -9.97 -8.33
C LYS A 82 0.38 -10.73 -9.51
N SER A 83 -0.42 -11.55 -10.20
CA SER A 83 0.10 -12.58 -11.11
C SER A 83 -0.10 -12.32 -12.62
N SER A 84 -1.11 -11.54 -13.02
CA SER A 84 -1.36 -11.27 -14.45
C SER A 84 -0.33 -10.31 -15.04
N GLN A 85 0.05 -10.48 -16.30
CA GLN A 85 1.02 -9.60 -16.96
C GLN A 85 0.58 -8.14 -16.95
N VAL A 86 1.51 -7.23 -16.69
CA VAL A 86 1.23 -5.78 -16.62
C VAL A 86 0.61 -5.26 -17.92
N ALA A 87 1.10 -5.73 -19.07
CA ALA A 87 0.56 -5.36 -20.38
C ALA A 87 -0.90 -5.83 -20.58
N ASP A 88 -1.27 -6.99 -20.06
CA ASP A 88 -2.65 -7.49 -20.15
C ASP A 88 -3.59 -6.69 -19.26
N ILE A 89 -3.12 -6.29 -18.06
CA ILE A 89 -3.87 -5.43 -17.13
C ILE A 89 -4.23 -4.11 -17.81
N TRP A 90 -3.23 -3.41 -18.35
CA TRP A 90 -3.46 -2.11 -18.99
C TRP A 90 -4.08 -2.19 -20.39
N GLY A 91 -4.02 -3.35 -21.03
CA GLY A 91 -4.73 -3.62 -22.28
C GLY A 91 -6.21 -3.98 -22.10
N ALA A 92 -6.66 -4.33 -20.90
CA ALA A 92 -8.00 -4.87 -20.66
C ALA A 92 -9.12 -3.90 -21.04
N MET A 93 -9.00 -2.63 -20.67
CA MET A 93 -10.01 -1.61 -20.99
C MET A 93 -10.17 -1.43 -22.50
N GLY A 94 -9.06 -1.35 -23.24
CA GLY A 94 -9.11 -1.20 -24.70
C GLY A 94 -9.80 -2.39 -25.40
N LYS A 95 -9.61 -3.61 -24.89
CA LYS A 95 -10.33 -4.81 -25.37
C LYS A 95 -11.84 -4.70 -25.09
N LEU A 96 -12.22 -4.33 -23.87
CA LEU A 96 -13.63 -4.20 -23.48
C LEU A 96 -14.35 -3.06 -24.21
N GLU A 97 -13.67 -1.95 -24.54
CA GLU A 97 -14.24 -0.90 -25.38
C GLU A 97 -14.54 -1.37 -26.80
N ALA A 98 -13.72 -2.27 -27.35
CA ALA A 98 -13.92 -2.80 -28.70
C ALA A 98 -14.98 -3.91 -28.74
N GLU A 99 -15.02 -4.78 -27.73
CA GLU A 99 -15.91 -5.94 -27.69
C GLU A 99 -17.27 -5.64 -27.04
N GLU A 100 -17.35 -4.60 -26.20
CA GLU A 100 -18.53 -4.19 -25.43
C GLU A 100 -19.19 -5.31 -24.61
N THR A 101 -18.42 -6.35 -24.27
CA THR A 101 -18.92 -7.53 -23.55
C THR A 101 -17.91 -8.10 -22.56
N LEU A 102 -18.42 -8.64 -21.46
CA LEU A 102 -17.72 -9.47 -20.49
C LEU A 102 -18.21 -10.92 -20.62
N ASP A 103 -17.29 -11.87 -20.48
CA ASP A 103 -17.63 -13.30 -20.45
C ASP A 103 -17.62 -13.85 -19.02
N PHE A 104 -18.82 -13.98 -18.45
CA PHE A 104 -19.04 -14.62 -17.14
C PHE A 104 -19.65 -16.02 -17.30
N GLY A 105 -19.28 -16.76 -18.35
CA GLY A 105 -19.99 -17.97 -18.79
C GLY A 105 -21.33 -17.65 -19.48
N SER A 106 -21.67 -16.37 -19.56
CA SER A 106 -22.74 -15.76 -20.33
C SER A 106 -22.24 -14.38 -20.76
N LYS A 107 -22.63 -13.93 -21.95
CA LYS A 107 -22.26 -12.61 -22.45
C LYS A 107 -23.01 -11.54 -21.65
N VAL A 108 -22.27 -10.73 -20.90
CA VAL A 108 -22.77 -9.56 -20.18
C VAL A 108 -22.34 -8.33 -20.96
N LYS A 109 -23.28 -7.44 -21.30
CA LYS A 109 -22.94 -6.17 -21.97
C LYS A 109 -22.15 -5.27 -21.02
N PHE A 110 -21.06 -4.70 -21.50
CA PHE A 110 -20.26 -3.75 -20.74
C PHE A 110 -19.39 -2.92 -21.67
N LYS A 111 -19.66 -1.63 -21.73
CA LYS A 111 -18.84 -0.64 -22.44
C LYS A 111 -18.25 0.32 -21.41
N PRO A 112 -16.95 0.24 -21.07
CA PRO A 112 -16.37 0.98 -19.95
C PRO A 112 -16.68 2.49 -19.96
N SER A 113 -16.54 3.13 -21.12
CA SER A 113 -16.81 4.56 -21.34
C SER A 113 -18.24 5.00 -21.05
N GLN A 114 -19.20 4.08 -21.06
CA GLN A 114 -20.61 4.34 -20.74
C GLN A 114 -21.00 3.79 -19.37
N ASP A 115 -20.50 2.62 -19.00
CA ASP A 115 -21.01 1.85 -17.87
C ASP A 115 -20.21 2.04 -16.57
N ILE A 116 -19.02 2.67 -16.65
CA ILE A 116 -18.31 3.18 -15.47
C ILE A 116 -18.80 4.61 -15.20
N LYS A 117 -19.49 4.78 -14.07
CA LYS A 117 -20.08 6.05 -13.62
C LYS A 117 -19.23 6.66 -12.51
N TRP A 118 -19.05 7.97 -12.61
CA TRP A 118 -18.26 8.78 -11.71
C TRP A 118 -19.20 9.67 -10.89
N TYR A 119 -19.29 9.44 -9.57
CA TYR A 119 -20.22 10.11 -8.67
C TYR A 119 -19.49 10.87 -7.55
N ALA A 120 -20.17 11.87 -7.00
CA ALA A 120 -19.67 12.73 -5.94
C ALA A 120 -19.68 12.04 -4.56
N TRP A 121 -19.79 12.85 -3.50
CA TRP A 121 -19.60 12.46 -2.09
C TRP A 121 -20.85 11.88 -1.40
N THR A 122 -21.87 11.46 -2.16
CA THR A 122 -23.12 10.95 -1.58
C THR A 122 -23.54 9.64 -2.23
N PHE A 123 -24.01 8.72 -1.40
CA PHE A 123 -24.64 7.46 -1.81
C PHE A 123 -26.06 7.44 -1.25
N ASN A 124 -27.07 7.32 -2.13
CA ASN A 124 -28.49 7.36 -1.75
C ASN A 124 -28.92 8.59 -0.92
N GLY A 125 -28.27 9.74 -1.11
CA GLY A 125 -28.55 10.97 -0.36
C GLY A 125 -27.87 11.06 1.02
N GLU A 126 -27.12 10.03 1.41
CA GLU A 126 -26.32 9.99 2.64
C GLU A 126 -24.83 10.18 2.35
N SER A 127 -24.05 10.51 3.39
CA SER A 127 -22.60 10.59 3.30
C SER A 127 -21.99 9.21 3.02
N LEU A 128 -20.88 9.18 2.27
CA LEU A 128 -20.20 7.92 1.99
C LEU A 128 -19.68 7.25 3.27
N PRO A 129 -19.77 5.91 3.36
CA PRO A 129 -19.18 5.15 4.47
C PRO A 129 -17.65 5.21 4.48
N HIS A 130 -17.03 5.41 3.32
CA HIS A 130 -15.60 5.67 3.16
C HIS A 130 -15.36 6.53 1.90
N PRO A 131 -14.35 7.43 1.86
CA PRO A 131 -14.06 8.26 0.68
C PRO A 131 -13.84 7.47 -0.61
N ASN A 132 -13.35 6.24 -0.52
CA ASN A 132 -13.11 5.32 -1.63
C ASN A 132 -14.20 4.24 -1.66
N THR A 133 -15.42 4.61 -2.07
CA THR A 133 -16.57 3.70 -2.18
C THR A 133 -16.82 3.31 -3.64
N MET A 134 -17.10 2.04 -3.89
CA MET A 134 -17.48 1.50 -5.19
C MET A 134 -18.78 0.72 -5.06
N ARG A 135 -19.62 0.76 -6.10
CA ARG A 135 -20.77 -0.13 -6.23
C ARG A 135 -20.71 -0.83 -7.58
N PHE A 136 -20.79 -2.15 -7.54
CA PHE A 136 -20.85 -2.99 -8.72
C PHE A 136 -22.27 -3.52 -8.87
N CYS A 137 -22.82 -3.48 -10.08
CA CYS A 137 -24.19 -3.91 -10.36
C CYS A 137 -24.21 -4.81 -11.60
N LEU A 138 -24.69 -6.04 -11.40
CA LEU A 138 -25.14 -6.89 -12.49
C LEU A 138 -26.62 -6.57 -12.71
N MET A 139 -26.93 -6.07 -13.89
CA MET A 139 -28.26 -5.66 -14.31
C MET A 139 -28.91 -6.74 -15.15
N GLN A 140 -30.21 -6.96 -14.97
CA GLN A 140 -31.05 -7.63 -15.95
C GLN A 140 -32.08 -6.62 -16.43
N GLU A 141 -32.05 -6.31 -17.73
CA GLU A 141 -32.80 -5.18 -18.29
C GLU A 141 -32.42 -3.86 -17.61
N SER A 142 -33.29 -3.28 -16.76
CA SER A 142 -33.05 -2.02 -16.04
C SER A 142 -32.92 -2.18 -14.52
N GLU A 143 -33.04 -3.41 -14.00
CA GLU A 143 -33.04 -3.68 -12.57
C GLU A 143 -31.75 -4.39 -12.12
N PRO A 144 -31.16 -4.01 -10.98
CA PRO A 144 -29.99 -4.70 -10.43
C PRO A 144 -30.42 -6.05 -9.86
N VAL A 145 -29.92 -7.14 -10.44
CA VAL A 145 -30.15 -8.52 -9.93
C VAL A 145 -29.11 -8.97 -8.92
N LEU A 146 -27.95 -8.31 -8.92
CA LEU A 146 -26.91 -8.41 -7.90
C LEU A 146 -26.22 -7.07 -7.79
N ALA A 147 -26.11 -6.54 -6.58
CA ALA A 147 -25.35 -5.33 -6.31
C ALA A 147 -24.49 -5.52 -5.06
N GLU A 148 -23.25 -5.06 -5.10
CA GLU A 148 -22.35 -5.07 -3.94
C GLU A 148 -21.69 -3.71 -3.79
N VAL A 149 -21.68 -3.18 -2.56
CA VAL A 149 -20.91 -1.99 -2.21
C VAL A 149 -19.60 -2.43 -1.57
N ILE A 150 -18.48 -2.01 -2.15
CA ILE A 150 -17.13 -2.41 -1.75
C ILE A 150 -16.28 -1.16 -1.51
N LEU A 151 -15.64 -1.10 -0.35
CA LEU A 151 -14.79 0.00 0.08
C LEU A 151 -13.32 -0.36 -0.18
N SER A 152 -12.52 0.59 -0.66
CA SER A 152 -11.05 0.44 -0.66
C SER A 152 -10.43 1.22 0.50
N VAL A 153 -10.04 0.50 1.56
CA VAL A 153 -9.65 1.07 2.87
C VAL A 153 -8.13 1.29 3.02
N GLY A 154 -7.40 1.39 1.91
CA GLY A 154 -5.94 1.59 1.90
C GLY A 154 -5.14 0.29 1.86
N GLY A 155 -3.86 0.36 1.44
CA GLY A 155 -2.95 -0.81 1.34
C GLY A 155 -3.44 -1.95 0.43
N GLY A 156 -4.39 -1.68 -0.47
CA GLY A 156 -5.00 -2.69 -1.35
C GLY A 156 -5.98 -3.62 -0.63
N PHE A 157 -6.40 -3.28 0.59
CA PHE A 157 -7.48 -3.97 1.28
C PHE A 157 -8.84 -3.49 0.77
N ILE A 158 -9.80 -4.41 0.75
CA ILE A 158 -11.20 -4.11 0.43
C ILE A 158 -12.12 -4.63 1.53
N GLU A 159 -13.22 -3.93 1.75
CA GLU A 159 -14.28 -4.33 2.67
C GLU A 159 -15.62 -4.31 1.96
N LYS A 160 -16.38 -5.41 1.99
CA LYS A 160 -17.75 -5.46 1.47
C LYS A 160 -18.69 -4.97 2.56
N LEU A 161 -19.53 -3.97 2.25
CA LEU A 161 -20.60 -3.57 3.14
C LEU A 161 -21.71 -4.64 3.10
N ALA A 162 -22.06 -5.17 4.26
CA ALA A 162 -23.24 -6.02 4.40
C ALA A 162 -24.50 -5.18 4.12
N ASP A 163 -25.52 -5.80 3.51
CA ASP A 163 -26.82 -5.16 3.36
C ASP A 163 -27.29 -4.64 4.73
N THR A 164 -27.74 -3.39 4.77
CA THR A 164 -28.05 -2.59 5.97
C THR A 164 -29.11 -3.19 6.90
N LYS A 165 -29.62 -4.40 6.63
CA LYS A 165 -30.49 -5.17 7.51
C LYS A 165 -29.78 -5.88 8.67
N ASP A 166 -28.45 -6.04 8.64
CA ASP A 166 -27.71 -6.79 9.68
C ASP A 166 -26.77 -5.92 10.56
N LEU A 167 -26.81 -4.59 10.42
CA LEU A 167 -25.93 -3.67 11.17
C LEU A 167 -26.18 -3.62 12.69
N ALA A 168 -27.22 -4.27 13.20
CA ALA A 168 -27.52 -4.32 14.64
C ALA A 168 -26.79 -5.45 15.41
N ALA A 169 -26.04 -6.33 14.73
CA ALA A 169 -25.44 -7.51 15.36
C ALA A 169 -23.92 -7.43 15.60
N ASP A 170 -23.21 -6.40 15.09
CA ASP A 170 -21.74 -6.41 15.05
C ASP A 170 -21.03 -5.69 16.21
N SER A 171 -21.77 -5.04 17.11
CA SER A 171 -21.23 -4.31 18.26
C SER A 171 -20.91 -5.19 19.48
N LEU A 172 -20.90 -6.53 19.35
CA LEU A 172 -20.63 -7.49 20.44
C LEU A 172 -19.55 -8.55 20.12
N LYS A 173 -18.52 -8.22 19.32
CA LYS A 173 -17.44 -9.16 18.94
C LYS A 173 -16.10 -8.93 19.68
N GLU A 174 -16.12 -8.75 20.99
CA GLU A 174 -14.87 -8.81 21.81
C GLU A 174 -14.36 -10.24 22.07
N SER A 175 -14.88 -11.30 21.43
CA SER A 175 -14.54 -12.71 21.75
C SER A 175 -14.04 -13.62 20.60
N ARG A 176 -13.32 -13.14 19.57
CA ARG A 176 -13.00 -13.98 18.37
C ARG A 176 -11.54 -14.10 17.91
N PHE A 177 -10.54 -13.57 18.64
CA PHE A 177 -9.14 -13.73 18.22
C PHE A 177 -8.56 -15.06 18.70
N LYS A 178 -7.81 -15.76 17.83
CA LYS A 178 -7.11 -16.99 18.20
C LYS A 178 -5.99 -16.60 19.20
N PRO A 179 -5.88 -17.24 20.36
CA PRO A 179 -4.80 -16.93 21.29
C PRO A 179 -3.46 -17.21 20.64
N LEU A 180 -2.55 -16.24 20.72
CA LEU A 180 -1.19 -16.33 20.17
C LEU A 180 -0.19 -16.60 21.28
N PRO A 181 0.95 -17.28 20.99
CA PRO A 181 2.01 -17.52 21.96
C PRO A 181 2.57 -16.24 22.56
N TYR A 182 2.64 -15.18 21.75
CA TYR A 182 3.20 -13.90 22.14
C TYR A 182 2.30 -12.74 21.70
N PRO A 183 1.20 -12.50 22.42
CA PRO A 183 0.23 -11.49 22.02
C PRO A 183 0.82 -10.08 22.20
N TYR A 184 0.56 -9.20 21.23
CA TYR A 184 0.87 -7.78 21.33
C TYR A 184 -0.10 -6.96 20.48
N ASN A 185 -0.44 -5.79 20.98
CA ASN A 185 -1.25 -4.80 20.30
C ASN A 185 -0.77 -3.38 20.57
N SER A 186 0.46 -3.19 21.05
CA SER A 186 1.13 -1.89 21.19
C SER A 186 2.64 -2.10 21.02
N ALA A 187 3.38 -1.02 20.79
CA ALA A 187 4.83 -1.06 20.76
C ALA A 187 5.40 -1.50 22.11
N ALA A 188 4.84 -0.97 23.20
CA ALA A 188 5.20 -1.35 24.57
C ALA A 188 5.00 -2.85 24.82
N GLU A 189 3.84 -3.42 24.43
CA GLU A 189 3.58 -4.86 24.57
C GLU A 189 4.57 -5.68 23.72
N PHE A 190 4.89 -5.26 22.49
CA PHE A 190 5.85 -5.98 21.65
C PHE A 190 7.26 -5.99 22.26
N VAL A 191 7.72 -4.83 22.77
CA VAL A 191 9.01 -4.71 23.48
C VAL A 191 9.03 -5.63 24.70
N GLU A 192 7.99 -5.62 25.52
CA GLU A 192 7.87 -6.49 26.71
C GLU A 192 7.92 -7.98 26.35
N GLN A 193 7.25 -8.40 25.28
CA GLN A 193 7.28 -9.77 24.79
C GLN A 193 8.70 -10.19 24.36
N VAL A 194 9.42 -9.31 23.64
CA VAL A 194 10.82 -9.56 23.23
C VAL A 194 11.73 -9.70 24.44
N GLU A 195 11.68 -8.75 25.37
CA GLU A 195 12.55 -8.75 26.55
C GLU A 195 12.27 -9.94 27.48
N THR A 196 11.00 -10.28 27.70
CA THR A 196 10.61 -11.37 28.60
C THR A 196 10.88 -12.75 28.01
N SER A 197 10.72 -12.92 26.69
CA SER A 197 10.94 -14.21 26.03
C SER A 197 12.41 -14.52 25.75
N GLY A 198 13.28 -13.50 25.68
CA GLY A 198 14.67 -13.62 25.26
C GLY A 198 14.86 -13.99 23.78
N LYS A 199 13.79 -13.93 22.99
CA LYS A 199 13.81 -14.18 21.54
C LYS A 199 14.18 -12.93 20.76
N GLN A 200 14.64 -13.12 19.53
CA GLN A 200 14.77 -12.02 18.58
C GLN A 200 13.38 -11.52 18.14
N PRO A 201 13.23 -10.22 17.80
CA PRO A 201 11.95 -9.65 17.39
C PRO A 201 11.23 -10.41 16.26
N TRP A 202 11.96 -10.90 15.26
CA TRP A 202 11.37 -11.66 14.15
C TRP A 202 10.94 -13.08 14.53
N GLU A 203 11.64 -13.73 15.46
CA GLU A 203 11.30 -15.09 15.93
C GLU A 203 9.94 -15.11 16.63
N LEU A 204 9.66 -14.04 17.37
CA LEU A 204 8.38 -13.77 18.01
C LEU A 204 7.21 -13.69 17.01
N VAL A 205 7.41 -12.94 15.93
CA VAL A 205 6.42 -12.82 14.86
C VAL A 205 6.26 -14.16 14.14
N ILE A 206 7.35 -14.88 13.84
CA ILE A 206 7.31 -16.21 13.22
C ILE A 206 6.47 -17.17 14.06
N ALA A 207 6.71 -17.25 15.37
CA ALA A 207 5.93 -18.12 16.27
C ALA A 207 4.43 -17.77 16.29
N ASN A 208 4.09 -16.48 16.22
CA ASN A 208 2.69 -16.06 16.07
C ASN A 208 2.09 -16.45 14.71
N GLN A 209 2.84 -16.33 13.62
CA GLN A 209 2.38 -16.76 12.28
C GLN A 209 2.17 -18.28 12.22
N GLU A 210 3.04 -19.07 12.85
CA GLU A 210 2.87 -20.52 12.95
C GLU A 210 1.61 -20.89 13.74
N ALA A 211 1.34 -20.18 14.84
CA ALA A 211 0.11 -20.32 15.58
C ALA A 211 -1.14 -19.96 14.74
N LEU A 212 -1.02 -19.07 13.75
CA LEU A 212 -2.07 -18.74 12.80
C LEU A 212 -2.15 -19.68 11.58
N GLY A 213 -1.26 -20.67 11.50
CA GLY A 213 -1.25 -21.70 10.46
C GLY A 213 -0.33 -21.43 9.26
N LEU A 214 0.54 -20.41 9.34
CA LEU A 214 1.56 -20.14 8.34
C LEU A 214 2.93 -20.60 8.85
N SER A 215 3.49 -21.67 8.26
CA SER A 215 4.81 -22.16 8.64
C SER A 215 5.93 -21.16 8.32
N GLU A 216 7.02 -21.20 9.10
CA GLU A 216 8.19 -20.35 8.84
C GLU A 216 8.73 -20.51 7.42
N ALA A 217 8.83 -21.75 6.92
CA ALA A 217 9.29 -22.02 5.57
C ALA A 217 8.42 -21.33 4.50
N SER A 218 7.09 -21.40 4.64
CA SER A 218 6.16 -20.75 3.71
C SER A 218 6.21 -19.22 3.80
N LEU A 219 6.38 -18.68 5.01
CA LEU A 219 6.58 -17.25 5.22
C LEU A 219 7.86 -16.77 4.52
N ARG A 220 8.99 -17.42 4.76
CA ARG A 220 10.29 -17.07 4.17
C ARG A 220 10.31 -17.22 2.66
N GLU A 221 9.66 -18.24 2.11
CA GLU A 221 9.50 -18.39 0.66
C GLU A 221 8.78 -17.18 0.06
N ARG A 222 7.63 -16.78 0.63
CA ARG A 222 6.85 -15.63 0.15
C ARG A 222 7.57 -14.29 0.37
N LEU A 223 8.32 -14.15 1.45
CA LEU A 223 9.20 -12.99 1.66
C LEU A 223 10.33 -12.94 0.62
N SER A 224 10.81 -14.09 0.14
CA SER A 224 11.79 -14.14 -0.95
C SER A 224 11.19 -13.67 -2.27
N GLU A 225 9.94 -14.03 -2.56
CA GLU A 225 9.20 -13.51 -3.71
C GLU A 225 9.10 -11.97 -3.64
N ILE A 226 8.75 -11.42 -2.47
CA ILE A 226 8.69 -9.97 -2.24
C ILE A 226 10.05 -9.29 -2.48
N LEU A 227 11.12 -9.82 -1.88
CA LEU A 227 12.48 -9.28 -2.05
C LEU A 227 12.93 -9.33 -3.51
N GLN A 228 12.55 -10.39 -4.25
CA GLN A 228 12.85 -10.47 -5.68
C GLN A 228 12.08 -9.44 -6.50
N VAL A 229 10.80 -9.18 -6.18
CA VAL A 229 10.03 -8.13 -6.86
C VAL A 229 10.61 -6.74 -6.55
N PHE A 230 11.05 -6.48 -5.32
CA PHE A 230 11.76 -5.25 -4.98
C PHE A 230 13.02 -5.05 -5.83
N GLU A 231 13.86 -6.06 -5.93
CA GLU A 231 15.08 -6.02 -6.75
C GLU A 231 14.75 -5.75 -8.22
N ASN A 232 13.80 -6.51 -8.78
CA ASN A 232 13.38 -6.36 -10.17
C ASN A 232 12.80 -4.97 -10.45
N CYS A 233 12.06 -4.40 -9.50
CA CYS A 233 11.48 -3.06 -9.63
C CYS A 233 12.56 -1.98 -9.64
N ILE A 234 13.54 -2.06 -8.73
CA ILE A 234 14.71 -1.16 -8.73
C ILE A 234 15.43 -1.28 -10.08
N GLU A 235 15.79 -2.49 -10.50
CA GLU A 235 16.54 -2.74 -11.73
C GLU A 235 15.80 -2.25 -12.99
N SER A 236 14.48 -2.41 -13.04
CA SER A 236 13.64 -1.87 -14.12
C SER A 236 13.68 -0.34 -14.13
N GLY A 237 13.45 0.30 -12.97
CA GLY A 237 13.45 1.75 -12.85
C GLY A 237 14.81 2.40 -13.15
N LEU A 238 15.92 1.72 -12.80
CA LEU A 238 17.27 2.18 -13.11
C LEU A 238 17.61 2.11 -14.62
N LYS A 239 16.85 1.36 -15.42
CA LYS A 239 17.06 1.22 -16.88
C LYS A 239 16.04 1.99 -17.70
N ALA A 240 14.89 2.31 -17.10
CA ALA A 240 13.78 2.97 -17.76
C ALA A 240 14.06 4.45 -18.08
N GLU A 241 13.55 4.90 -19.22
CA GLU A 241 13.59 6.28 -19.69
C GLU A 241 12.18 6.73 -20.09
N GLY A 242 12.03 8.02 -20.37
CA GLY A 242 10.80 8.59 -20.90
C GLY A 242 10.08 9.51 -19.91
N ILE A 243 8.82 9.78 -20.23
CA ILE A 243 7.96 10.72 -19.50
C ILE A 243 6.87 9.90 -18.80
N LEU A 244 6.61 10.19 -17.53
CA LEU A 244 5.54 9.54 -16.76
C LEU A 244 4.16 9.93 -17.31
N PRO A 245 3.19 9.00 -17.30
CA PRO A 245 1.82 9.26 -17.77
C PRO A 245 1.09 10.29 -16.89
N GLY A 246 -0.13 10.70 -17.25
CA GLY A 246 -0.95 11.62 -16.43
C GLY A 246 -0.75 13.13 -16.73
N GLY A 247 0.12 13.49 -17.67
CA GLY A 247 0.15 14.84 -18.25
C GLY A 247 0.79 15.92 -17.35
N LEU A 248 1.69 15.53 -16.44
CA LEU A 248 2.60 16.46 -15.75
C LEU A 248 3.95 16.62 -16.47
N ASN A 249 4.21 15.82 -17.51
CA ASN A 249 5.47 15.81 -18.25
C ASN A 249 6.71 15.56 -17.36
N VAL A 250 6.53 14.84 -16.24
CA VAL A 250 7.63 14.46 -15.35
C VAL A 250 8.53 13.45 -16.06
N ARG A 251 9.79 13.83 -16.28
CA ARG A 251 10.80 12.93 -16.85
C ARG A 251 11.26 11.93 -15.80
N ARG A 252 11.44 10.68 -16.20
CA ARG A 252 12.17 9.69 -15.43
C ARG A 252 13.63 10.11 -15.28
N ARG A 253 14.17 9.98 -14.07
CA ARG A 253 15.48 10.52 -13.66
C ARG A 253 16.38 9.43 -13.09
N ALA A 254 15.81 8.33 -12.60
CA ALA A 254 16.54 7.27 -11.89
C ALA A 254 17.78 6.80 -12.66
N LYS A 255 17.62 6.42 -13.93
CA LYS A 255 18.72 6.00 -14.80
C LYS A 255 19.86 7.01 -14.88
N SER A 256 19.53 8.25 -15.27
CA SER A 256 20.54 9.30 -15.47
C SER A 256 21.27 9.68 -14.18
N LEU A 257 20.60 9.57 -13.02
CA LEU A 257 21.21 9.78 -11.73
C LEU A 257 22.14 8.61 -11.41
N TYR A 258 21.67 7.37 -11.54
CA TYR A 258 22.46 6.16 -11.27
C TYR A 258 23.73 6.08 -12.10
N GLU A 259 23.67 6.39 -13.41
CA GLU A 259 24.84 6.44 -14.29
C GLU A 259 25.88 7.47 -13.81
N LYS A 260 25.45 8.62 -13.27
CA LYS A 260 26.36 9.62 -12.68
C LYS A 260 27.03 9.10 -11.41
N ILE A 261 26.29 8.38 -10.56
CA ILE A 261 26.83 7.72 -9.35
C ILE A 261 27.91 6.71 -9.75
N MET A 262 27.59 5.81 -10.69
CA MET A 262 28.51 4.77 -11.15
C MET A 262 29.75 5.35 -11.84
N ALA A 263 29.64 6.52 -12.47
CA ALA A 263 30.76 7.23 -13.07
C ALA A 263 31.63 8.01 -12.06
N GLY A 264 31.34 7.95 -10.76
CA GLY A 264 32.06 8.69 -9.72
C GLY A 264 31.90 10.22 -9.80
N LYS A 265 30.81 10.70 -10.44
CA LYS A 265 30.54 12.13 -10.67
C LYS A 265 29.60 12.74 -9.61
N GLU A 266 29.50 12.14 -8.43
CA GLU A 266 28.71 12.69 -7.32
C GLU A 266 29.41 13.91 -6.68
N SER A 267 28.61 14.86 -6.20
CA SER A 267 29.12 15.99 -5.43
C SER A 267 29.62 15.56 -4.05
N SER A 268 30.76 16.09 -3.63
CA SER A 268 31.49 15.81 -2.36
C SER A 268 30.73 16.03 -1.03
N TRP A 269 29.44 16.41 -1.04
CA TRP A 269 28.65 16.76 0.15
C TRP A 269 27.66 15.67 0.59
N SER A 270 27.53 14.56 -0.14
CA SER A 270 26.62 13.45 0.22
C SER A 270 27.18 12.60 1.37
N SER A 271 26.30 11.97 2.15
CA SER A 271 26.66 11.01 3.21
C SER A 271 27.54 9.87 2.68
N GLY A 272 28.12 9.04 3.56
CA GLY A 272 28.94 7.89 3.15
C GLY A 272 28.23 6.90 2.21
N LEU A 273 26.89 6.96 2.13
CA LEU A 273 26.05 6.15 1.23
C LEU A 273 25.70 6.86 -0.09
N GLY A 274 26.11 8.11 -0.29
CA GLY A 274 25.85 8.89 -1.50
C GLY A 274 24.37 9.15 -1.73
N LEU A 275 23.98 9.30 -3.00
CA LEU A 275 22.57 9.42 -3.41
C LEU A 275 21.91 8.07 -3.68
N LYS A 276 22.60 6.94 -3.46
CA LYS A 276 22.08 5.59 -3.75
C LYS A 276 20.69 5.34 -3.13
N PRO A 277 20.43 5.61 -1.83
CA PRO A 277 19.09 5.39 -1.26
C PRO A 277 18.01 6.18 -2.00
N SER A 278 18.29 7.45 -2.31
CA SER A 278 17.35 8.30 -3.01
C SER A 278 17.11 7.83 -4.45
N VAL A 279 18.15 7.42 -5.16
CA VAL A 279 18.04 6.95 -6.55
C VAL A 279 17.28 5.61 -6.64
N TYR A 280 17.52 4.67 -5.72
CA TYR A 280 16.75 3.43 -5.66
C TYR A 280 15.27 3.68 -5.34
N ALA A 281 14.97 4.62 -4.44
CA ALA A 281 13.60 5.00 -4.13
C ALA A 281 12.91 5.67 -5.35
N ILE A 282 13.62 6.57 -6.04
CA ILE A 282 13.13 7.19 -7.28
C ILE A 282 12.85 6.14 -8.35
N ALA A 283 13.74 5.16 -8.54
CA ALA A 283 13.57 4.09 -9.52
C ALA A 283 12.25 3.34 -9.31
N VAL A 284 11.97 2.91 -8.08
CA VAL A 284 10.73 2.20 -7.73
C VAL A 284 9.50 3.10 -7.88
N ASN A 285 9.56 4.35 -7.41
CA ASN A 285 8.41 5.24 -7.52
C ASN A 285 8.11 5.70 -8.96
N GLU A 286 9.12 5.77 -9.83
CA GLU A 286 8.95 6.00 -11.27
C GLU A 286 8.29 4.79 -11.95
N GLU A 287 8.68 3.56 -11.59
CA GLU A 287 7.99 2.34 -12.03
C GLU A 287 6.55 2.29 -11.54
N ASN A 288 6.31 2.63 -10.28
CA ASN A 288 4.98 2.74 -9.71
C ASN A 288 4.10 3.72 -10.51
N ALA A 289 4.60 4.95 -10.70
CA ALA A 289 3.86 6.00 -11.41
C ALA A 289 3.54 5.63 -12.86
N ALA A 290 4.32 4.73 -13.47
CA ALA A 290 4.08 4.22 -14.82
C ALA A 290 3.16 2.98 -14.89
N GLY A 291 2.61 2.52 -13.76
CA GLY A 291 1.76 1.33 -13.71
C GLY A 291 2.54 0.01 -13.69
N GLY A 292 3.82 0.03 -13.36
CA GLY A 292 4.67 -1.16 -13.27
C GLY A 292 4.30 -2.08 -12.12
N ARG A 293 4.95 -3.26 -12.05
CA ARG A 293 4.82 -4.18 -10.92
C ARG A 293 5.55 -3.60 -9.70
N VAL A 294 4.86 -3.52 -8.58
CA VAL A 294 5.39 -3.00 -7.32
C VAL A 294 4.93 -3.85 -6.13
N VAL A 295 5.53 -3.65 -4.97
CA VAL A 295 5.04 -4.22 -3.70
C VAL A 295 4.63 -3.07 -2.79
N THR A 296 3.49 -3.22 -2.12
CA THR A 296 3.03 -2.24 -1.13
C THR A 296 4.00 -2.17 0.06
N ALA A 297 4.27 -0.96 0.55
CA ALA A 297 5.17 -0.76 1.69
C ALA A 297 4.85 0.53 2.49
N PRO A 298 3.72 0.65 3.21
CA PRO A 298 2.54 -0.23 3.19
C PRO A 298 1.55 0.13 2.07
N THR A 299 1.82 1.17 1.28
CA THR A 299 1.05 1.53 0.07
C THR A 299 1.97 1.63 -1.15
N ASN A 300 1.38 1.73 -2.34
CA ASN A 300 2.09 1.94 -3.59
C ASN A 300 2.77 3.32 -3.63
N GLY A 301 2.12 4.35 -3.06
CA GLY A 301 2.68 5.69 -2.98
C GLY A 301 3.98 5.77 -2.18
N SER A 302 4.16 4.86 -1.22
CA SER A 302 5.38 4.72 -0.41
C SER A 302 6.24 3.49 -0.75
N SER A 303 6.02 2.88 -1.92
CA SER A 303 6.62 1.60 -2.30
C SER A 303 8.13 1.62 -2.47
N GLY A 304 8.75 2.77 -2.75
CA GLY A 304 10.18 2.86 -3.03
C GLY A 304 11.09 2.89 -1.81
N LEU A 305 10.54 3.18 -0.63
CA LEU A 305 11.35 3.47 0.55
C LEU A 305 12.03 2.22 1.13
N ILE A 306 11.25 1.19 1.49
CA ILE A 306 11.78 -0.09 2.01
C ILE A 306 12.76 -0.76 1.04
N PRO A 307 12.45 -0.98 -0.25
CA PRO A 307 13.40 -1.60 -1.18
C PRO A 307 14.69 -0.79 -1.32
N ALA A 308 14.63 0.54 -1.33
CA ALA A 308 15.81 1.39 -1.40
C ALA A 308 16.72 1.26 -0.18
N VAL A 309 16.15 1.26 1.03
CA VAL A 309 16.90 1.08 2.28
C VAL A 309 17.53 -0.32 2.31
N PHE A 310 16.76 -1.35 1.99
CA PHE A 310 17.22 -2.74 2.05
C PHE A 310 18.31 -3.00 1.00
N ARG A 311 18.16 -2.50 -0.23
CA ARG A 311 19.18 -2.61 -1.27
C ARG A 311 20.46 -1.89 -0.88
N THR A 312 20.35 -0.69 -0.31
CA THR A 312 21.52 0.06 0.15
C THR A 312 22.28 -0.68 1.25
N LEU A 313 21.57 -1.22 2.24
CA LEU A 313 22.20 -1.96 3.33
C LEU A 313 22.80 -3.29 2.86
N LYS A 314 22.10 -4.02 1.98
CA LYS A 314 22.63 -5.23 1.33
C LYS A 314 23.98 -4.96 0.67
N GLU A 315 24.09 -3.90 -0.14
CA GLU A 315 25.33 -3.55 -0.85
C GLU A 315 26.43 -3.03 0.09
N SER A 316 26.08 -2.24 1.11
CA SER A 316 27.06 -1.56 1.96
C SER A 316 27.57 -2.40 3.14
N ARG A 317 26.82 -3.43 3.54
CA ARG A 317 27.11 -4.28 4.72
C ARG A 317 27.19 -5.77 4.42
N ASP A 318 27.06 -6.17 3.16
CA ASP A 318 27.09 -7.57 2.70
C ASP A 318 26.11 -8.47 3.46
N LEU A 319 24.87 -7.98 3.60
CA LEU A 319 23.84 -8.66 4.40
C LEU A 319 23.31 -9.90 3.67
N SER A 320 23.10 -10.98 4.45
CA SER A 320 22.51 -12.22 3.95
C SER A 320 21.05 -12.05 3.53
N HIS A 321 20.56 -12.94 2.67
CA HIS A 321 19.15 -12.95 2.28
C HIS A 321 18.20 -13.18 3.46
N GLU A 322 18.60 -14.01 4.42
CA GLU A 322 17.84 -14.27 5.65
C GLU A 322 17.74 -13.00 6.52
N THR A 323 18.82 -12.23 6.61
CA THR A 323 18.83 -10.94 7.32
C THR A 323 17.79 -9.97 6.73
N LEU A 324 17.69 -9.91 5.40
CA LEU A 324 16.66 -9.09 4.72
C LEU A 324 15.24 -9.59 5.05
N GLN A 325 15.01 -10.90 5.10
CA GLN A 325 13.71 -11.44 5.52
C GLN A 325 13.37 -11.06 6.97
N ASN A 326 14.34 -11.17 7.88
CA ASN A 326 14.16 -10.79 9.29
C ASN A 326 13.83 -9.29 9.41
N GLY A 327 14.50 -8.44 8.63
CA GLY A 327 14.21 -7.01 8.53
C GLY A 327 12.77 -6.74 8.06
N LEU A 328 12.28 -7.47 7.05
CA LEU A 328 10.89 -7.35 6.59
C LEU A 328 9.87 -7.78 7.65
N ILE A 329 10.17 -8.86 8.37
CA ILE A 329 9.32 -9.32 9.47
C ILE A 329 9.20 -8.23 10.54
N VAL A 330 10.30 -7.64 10.98
CA VAL A 330 10.28 -6.54 11.96
C VAL A 330 9.58 -5.28 11.41
N ALA A 331 9.87 -4.89 10.16
CA ALA A 331 9.21 -3.77 9.51
C ALA A 331 7.68 -3.94 9.49
N SER A 332 7.18 -5.16 9.32
CA SER A 332 5.74 -5.44 9.31
C SER A 332 5.05 -5.19 10.66
N VAL A 333 5.75 -5.36 11.79
CA VAL A 333 5.20 -5.07 13.13
C VAL A 333 4.82 -3.59 13.24
N VAL A 334 5.71 -2.69 12.79
CA VAL A 334 5.45 -1.24 12.78
C VAL A 334 4.26 -0.90 11.87
N GLY A 335 4.21 -1.49 10.67
CA GLY A 335 3.10 -1.29 9.74
C GLY A 335 1.75 -1.76 10.32
N ALA A 336 1.74 -2.91 11.01
CA ALA A 336 0.57 -3.45 11.68
C ALA A 336 0.09 -2.55 12.83
N LEU A 337 1.02 -2.06 13.67
CA LEU A 337 0.71 -1.13 14.76
C LEU A 337 0.12 0.18 14.23
N VAL A 338 0.71 0.76 13.19
CA VAL A 338 0.18 1.97 12.54
C VAL A 338 -1.23 1.73 12.00
N LYS A 339 -1.45 0.62 11.29
CA LYS A 339 -2.77 0.29 10.74
C LYS A 339 -3.85 0.17 11.82
N VAL A 340 -3.51 -0.39 12.98
CA VAL A 340 -4.47 -0.58 14.08
C VAL A 340 -4.74 0.70 14.87
N HIS A 341 -3.70 1.51 15.13
CA HIS A 341 -3.80 2.65 16.05
C HIS A 341 -3.98 4.00 15.40
N ALA A 342 -3.77 4.11 14.09
CA ALA A 342 -3.97 5.32 13.32
C ALA A 342 -4.68 4.98 12.01
N SER A 343 -3.97 5.04 10.87
CA SER A 343 -4.41 4.54 9.57
C SER A 343 -3.20 4.51 8.63
N ILE A 344 -3.27 3.67 7.59
CA ILE A 344 -2.35 3.67 6.44
C ILE A 344 -2.95 4.33 5.19
N SER A 345 -4.11 4.95 5.33
CA SER A 345 -4.85 5.58 4.24
C SER A 345 -4.51 7.07 4.13
N GLY A 346 -3.97 7.48 2.97
CA GLY A 346 -3.74 8.89 2.65
C GLY A 346 -5.02 9.73 2.68
N ALA A 347 -6.18 9.11 2.42
CA ALA A 347 -7.50 9.73 2.51
C ALA A 347 -7.97 9.98 3.95
N GLU A 348 -7.38 9.32 4.96
CA GLU A 348 -7.80 9.44 6.36
C GLU A 348 -6.82 10.29 7.18
N VAL A 349 -5.51 10.00 7.08
CA VAL A 349 -4.49 10.63 7.92
C VAL A 349 -3.41 11.38 7.13
N GLY A 350 -3.53 11.49 5.81
CA GLY A 350 -2.51 12.12 4.96
C GLY A 350 -1.29 11.24 4.71
N CYS A 351 -0.25 11.81 4.11
CA CYS A 351 0.93 11.06 3.64
C CYS A 351 1.84 10.60 4.79
N GLN A 352 1.64 11.12 6.00
CA GLN A 352 2.25 10.57 7.21
C GLN A 352 1.85 9.10 7.45
N GLY A 353 0.63 8.70 7.09
CA GLY A 353 0.17 7.30 7.17
C GLY A 353 0.70 6.41 6.04
N GLU A 354 1.35 6.99 5.03
CA GLU A 354 1.90 6.25 3.89
C GLU A 354 3.44 6.30 3.91
N VAL A 355 4.01 7.44 3.54
CA VAL A 355 5.47 7.64 3.52
C VAL A 355 6.04 7.68 4.93
N GLY A 356 5.35 8.32 5.89
CA GLY A 356 5.81 8.33 7.29
C GLY A 356 5.86 6.92 7.88
N THR A 357 4.78 6.16 7.69
CA THR A 357 4.73 4.74 8.07
C THR A 357 5.82 3.92 7.39
N SER A 358 6.01 4.08 6.07
CA SER A 358 7.07 3.39 5.35
C SER A 358 8.47 3.73 5.87
N CYS A 359 8.71 5.00 6.22
CA CYS A 359 9.96 5.44 6.83
C CYS A 359 10.20 4.75 8.17
N ALA A 360 9.19 4.69 9.03
CA ALA A 360 9.25 4.01 10.32
C ALA A 360 9.48 2.50 10.17
N MET A 361 8.74 1.85 9.26
CA MET A 361 8.92 0.44 8.92
C MET A 361 10.34 0.15 8.42
N ALA A 362 10.87 0.97 7.52
CA ALA A 362 12.21 0.82 6.98
C ALA A 362 13.30 1.06 8.04
N ALA A 363 13.12 2.05 8.91
CA ALA A 363 14.06 2.35 10.00
C ALA A 363 14.12 1.20 11.02
N ALA A 364 12.96 0.65 11.40
CA ALA A 364 12.86 -0.51 12.28
C ALA A 364 13.52 -1.75 11.66
N GLY A 365 13.19 -2.05 10.39
CA GLY A 365 13.77 -3.15 9.64
C GLY A 365 15.28 -3.00 9.48
N ALA A 366 15.77 -1.80 9.13
CA ALA A 366 17.20 -1.49 9.05
C ALA A 366 17.93 -1.71 10.38
N THR A 367 17.36 -1.21 11.48
CA THR A 367 17.93 -1.36 12.82
C THR A 367 18.02 -2.82 13.23
N ALA A 368 16.98 -3.62 12.94
CA ALA A 368 16.99 -5.07 13.19
C ALA A 368 18.05 -5.80 12.34
N MET A 369 18.16 -5.47 11.05
CA MET A 369 19.18 -6.05 10.16
C MET A 369 20.62 -5.75 10.60
N LEU A 370 20.83 -4.63 11.28
CA LEU A 370 22.12 -4.18 11.78
C LEU A 370 22.40 -4.61 13.23
N GLY A 371 21.52 -5.43 13.83
CA GLY A 371 21.73 -6.01 15.15
C GLY A 371 21.34 -5.10 16.33
N GLY A 372 20.51 -4.10 16.08
CA GLY A 372 19.98 -3.25 17.15
C GLY A 372 19.04 -3.99 18.10
N THR A 373 18.97 -3.53 19.35
CA THR A 373 18.04 -4.06 20.36
C THR A 373 16.60 -3.70 20.03
N VAL A 374 15.62 -4.38 20.65
CA VAL A 374 14.19 -4.04 20.45
C VAL A 374 13.86 -2.59 20.82
N ARG A 375 14.55 -2.02 21.82
CA ARG A 375 14.41 -0.61 22.19
C ARG A 375 14.95 0.34 21.12
N GLN A 376 16.08 -0.01 20.51
CA GLN A 376 16.61 0.75 19.36
C GLN A 376 15.71 0.62 18.13
N ILE A 377 15.11 -0.55 17.90
CA ILE A 377 14.14 -0.78 16.83
C ILE A 377 12.89 0.10 17.02
N GLU A 378 12.35 0.16 18.25
CA GLU A 378 11.24 1.04 18.59
C GLU A 378 11.62 2.52 18.37
N GLN A 379 12.77 2.94 18.89
CA GLN A 379 13.27 4.30 18.74
C GLN A 379 13.42 4.71 17.26
N ALA A 380 13.98 3.82 16.43
CA ALA A 380 14.16 4.11 15.00
C ALA A 380 12.81 4.24 14.28
N ALA A 381 11.83 3.41 14.63
CA ALA A 381 10.47 3.50 14.11
C ALA A 381 9.82 4.83 14.52
N GLU A 382 10.00 5.22 15.78
CA GLU A 382 9.43 6.44 16.34
C GLU A 382 9.99 7.69 15.65
N ILE A 383 11.31 7.84 15.54
CA ILE A 383 11.96 8.92 14.78
C ILE A 383 11.43 8.98 13.35
N GLY A 384 11.22 7.80 12.74
CA GLY A 384 10.65 7.66 11.40
C GLY A 384 9.25 8.30 11.28
N ILE A 385 8.36 8.05 12.26
CA ILE A 385 7.03 8.68 12.31
C ILE A 385 7.15 10.17 12.64
N GLU A 386 7.92 10.53 13.67
CA GLU A 386 8.06 11.88 14.19
C GLU A 386 8.42 12.88 13.08
N HIS A 387 9.41 12.52 12.25
CA HIS A 387 9.87 13.34 11.12
C HIS A 387 8.91 13.41 9.92
N HIS A 388 7.70 12.85 10.05
CA HIS A 388 6.63 12.90 9.05
C HIS A 388 5.29 13.37 9.61
N LEU A 389 5.17 13.64 10.92
CA LEU A 389 3.92 14.13 11.51
C LEU A 389 3.45 15.44 10.85
N GLY A 390 2.15 15.53 10.57
CA GLY A 390 1.49 16.61 9.87
C GLY A 390 1.60 16.56 8.33
N MET A 391 2.25 15.56 7.75
CA MET A 391 2.44 15.51 6.29
C MET A 391 1.12 15.18 5.55
N THR A 392 0.65 16.14 4.77
CA THR A 392 -0.59 16.07 3.97
C THR A 392 -0.45 15.20 2.72
N CYS A 393 -1.55 14.64 2.21
CA CYS A 393 -1.57 13.82 0.98
C CYS A 393 -2.30 14.55 -0.15
N ASP A 394 -1.66 15.56 -0.72
CA ASP A 394 -2.28 16.39 -1.76
C ASP A 394 -1.36 16.52 -2.99
N PRO A 395 -1.28 15.46 -3.82
CA PRO A 395 -0.38 15.44 -4.96
C PRO A 395 -0.92 16.22 -6.17
N ILE A 396 -0.01 16.71 -7.02
CA ILE A 396 -0.36 17.48 -8.22
C ILE A 396 -1.21 16.64 -9.17
N LYS A 397 -2.37 17.19 -9.59
CA LYS A 397 -3.38 16.49 -10.41
C LYS A 397 -3.87 15.15 -9.84
N GLY A 398 -3.69 14.92 -8.53
CA GLY A 398 -4.04 13.64 -7.92
C GLY A 398 -3.14 12.48 -8.34
N LEU A 399 -1.97 12.73 -8.94
CA LEU A 399 -1.08 11.70 -9.46
C LEU A 399 -0.02 11.29 -8.46
N VAL A 400 0.32 10.00 -8.39
CA VAL A 400 1.40 9.47 -7.53
C VAL A 400 2.79 9.77 -8.12
N GLN A 401 3.09 11.06 -8.33
CA GLN A 401 4.33 11.57 -8.93
C GLN A 401 4.94 12.67 -8.06
N VAL A 402 4.29 13.85 -8.01
CA VAL A 402 4.78 15.00 -7.26
C VAL A 402 3.80 15.31 -6.13
N PRO A 403 4.24 15.37 -4.85
CA PRO A 403 5.61 15.21 -4.33
C PRO A 403 6.01 13.76 -3.96
N CYS A 404 5.23 12.76 -4.40
CA CYS A 404 5.38 11.36 -3.95
C CYS A 404 6.77 10.76 -4.20
N ILE A 405 7.36 11.00 -5.38
CA ILE A 405 8.67 10.46 -5.76
C ILE A 405 9.76 11.02 -4.84
N GLU A 406 9.83 12.34 -4.66
CA GLU A 406 10.80 12.97 -3.77
C GLU A 406 10.57 12.59 -2.30
N ARG A 407 9.33 12.44 -1.87
CA ARG A 407 9.01 12.00 -0.50
C ARG A 407 9.59 10.62 -0.19
N ASN A 408 9.59 9.69 -1.13
CA ASN A 408 10.23 8.38 -0.95
C ASN A 408 11.75 8.49 -0.90
N ALA A 409 12.35 9.29 -1.79
CA ALA A 409 13.79 9.55 -1.77
C ALA A 409 14.27 10.15 -0.45
N MET A 410 13.54 11.14 0.08
CA MET A 410 13.85 11.78 1.36
C MET A 410 13.55 10.84 2.53
N GLY A 411 12.47 10.07 2.46
CA GLY A 411 12.10 9.08 3.47
C GLY A 411 13.14 7.98 3.61
N ALA A 412 13.73 7.50 2.51
CA ALA A 412 14.78 6.47 2.56
C ALA A 412 16.04 6.98 3.30
N VAL A 413 16.42 8.24 3.07
CA VAL A 413 17.52 8.89 3.79
C VAL A 413 17.20 9.05 5.27
N LYS A 414 16.00 9.52 5.60
CA LYS A 414 15.55 9.64 7.00
C LYS A 414 15.53 8.29 7.72
N ALA A 415 15.09 7.22 7.07
CA ALA A 415 15.03 5.89 7.66
C ALA A 415 16.42 5.33 7.99
N LEU A 416 17.39 5.50 7.09
CA LEU A 416 18.79 5.12 7.34
C LEU A 416 19.39 5.94 8.48
N ASN A 417 19.18 7.27 8.47
CA ASN A 417 19.67 8.13 9.55
C ASN A 417 19.01 7.81 10.89
N ALA A 418 17.71 7.51 10.92
CA ALA A 418 17.00 7.08 12.13
C ALA A 418 17.60 5.79 12.69
N ALA A 419 17.87 4.80 11.84
CA ALA A 419 18.55 3.57 12.24
C ALA A 419 19.96 3.85 12.79
N GLU A 420 20.76 4.68 12.13
CA GLU A 420 22.10 5.06 12.61
C GLU A 420 22.06 5.79 13.95
N LEU A 421 21.14 6.74 14.13
CA LEU A 421 20.94 7.46 15.38
C LEU A 421 20.57 6.51 16.53
N SER A 422 19.63 5.59 16.29
CA SER A 422 19.20 4.62 17.30
C SER A 422 20.30 3.62 17.64
N LEU A 423 21.07 3.14 16.66
CA LEU A 423 22.20 2.23 16.89
C LEU A 423 23.35 2.90 17.64
N ALA A 424 23.56 4.21 17.45
CA ALA A 424 24.55 4.99 18.19
C ALA A 424 24.12 5.32 19.62
N GLY A 425 22.80 5.31 19.89
CA GLY A 425 22.21 5.47 21.21
C GLY A 425 22.00 4.15 21.95
N ASP A 426 21.31 4.21 23.08
CA ASP A 426 20.97 3.05 23.94
C ASP A 426 19.50 2.62 23.82
N GLY A 427 18.74 3.20 22.88
CA GLY A 427 17.31 2.96 22.69
C GLY A 427 16.41 3.75 23.63
N GLN A 428 16.96 4.55 24.57
CA GLN A 428 16.14 5.41 25.42
C GLN A 428 15.65 6.65 24.66
N HIS A 429 14.37 6.95 24.79
CA HIS A 429 13.74 8.09 24.13
C HIS A 429 12.52 8.56 24.95
N MET A 430 12.20 9.87 24.86
CA MET A 430 11.15 10.48 25.67
C MET A 430 9.73 10.19 25.13
N ILE A 431 9.60 10.07 23.82
CA ILE A 431 8.33 9.90 23.12
C ILE A 431 8.26 8.47 22.61
N SER A 432 7.42 7.61 23.19
CA SER A 432 7.26 6.24 22.70
C SER A 432 6.60 6.19 21.33
N LEU A 433 6.81 5.09 20.60
CA LEU A 433 6.15 4.89 19.31
C LEU A 433 4.62 4.95 19.46
N ASP A 434 4.05 4.34 20.51
CA ASP A 434 2.61 4.38 20.78
C ASP A 434 2.08 5.83 20.89
N LYS A 435 2.84 6.71 21.56
CA LYS A 435 2.47 8.12 21.66
C LYS A 435 2.57 8.84 20.32
N ALA A 436 3.61 8.57 19.53
CA ALA A 436 3.74 9.12 18.18
C ALA A 436 2.57 8.68 17.28
N LEU A 437 2.10 7.44 17.38
CA LEU A 437 0.93 6.94 16.64
C LEU A 437 -0.38 7.64 17.05
N LEU A 438 -0.57 7.89 18.35
CA LEU A 438 -1.72 8.67 18.84
C LEU A 438 -1.71 10.09 18.26
N VAL A 439 -0.55 10.74 18.24
CA VAL A 439 -0.39 12.08 17.63
C VAL A 439 -0.65 12.02 16.12
N MET A 440 -0.15 11.00 15.43
CA MET A 440 -0.41 10.79 14.00
C MET A 440 -1.92 10.65 13.71
N LYS A 441 -2.64 9.88 14.52
CA LYS A 441 -4.09 9.75 14.39
C LYS A 441 -4.79 11.10 14.61
N GLN A 442 -4.46 11.80 15.69
CA GLN A 442 -5.10 13.08 16.02
C GLN A 442 -4.84 14.13 14.95
N THR A 443 -3.58 14.27 14.51
CA THR A 443 -3.22 15.20 13.41
C THR A 443 -3.93 14.86 12.10
N GLY A 444 -4.16 13.57 11.82
CA GLY A 444 -4.96 13.14 10.67
C GLY A 444 -6.44 13.50 10.78
N LEU A 445 -7.03 13.40 11.98
CA LEU A 445 -8.39 13.85 12.25
C LEU A 445 -8.54 15.37 12.10
N ASP A 446 -7.54 16.12 12.57
CA ASP A 446 -7.51 17.59 12.49
C ASP A 446 -7.22 18.10 11.06
N MET A 447 -6.68 17.23 10.19
CA MET A 447 -6.35 17.58 8.82
C MET A 447 -7.61 17.85 7.99
N ASN A 448 -7.68 19.04 7.39
CA ASN A 448 -8.80 19.40 6.51
C ASN A 448 -8.88 18.45 5.30
N GLN A 449 -10.09 18.03 4.92
CA GLN A 449 -10.34 17.11 3.82
C GLN A 449 -9.66 17.52 2.49
N LYS A 450 -9.54 18.82 2.21
CA LYS A 450 -8.88 19.34 1.00
C LYS A 450 -7.37 19.09 0.93
N TYR A 451 -6.74 18.75 2.05
CA TYR A 451 -5.31 18.43 2.13
C TYR A 451 -5.05 16.92 2.30
N LYS A 452 -6.10 16.10 2.23
CA LYS A 452 -6.00 14.64 2.12
C LYS A 452 -6.05 14.24 0.64
N GLU A 453 -6.16 12.93 0.35
CA GLU A 453 -6.20 12.34 -0.99
C GLU A 453 -7.47 12.76 -1.78
N THR A 454 -7.61 14.03 -2.11
CA THR A 454 -8.72 14.60 -2.90
C THR A 454 -8.22 15.49 -4.04
N ALA A 455 -6.95 15.91 -4.01
CA ALA A 455 -6.33 16.81 -4.99
C ALA A 455 -7.08 18.13 -5.16
N THR A 456 -7.68 18.65 -4.08
CA THR A 456 -8.48 19.88 -4.09
C THR A 456 -7.83 21.04 -3.34
N GLY A 457 -6.58 20.88 -2.88
CA GLY A 457 -5.88 21.87 -2.06
C GLY A 457 -4.40 22.03 -2.41
N GLY A 458 -3.64 22.52 -1.42
CA GLY A 458 -2.17 22.50 -1.34
C GLY A 458 -1.38 22.54 -2.66
N LEU A 459 -0.57 21.51 -2.91
CA LEU A 459 0.23 21.39 -4.13
C LEU A 459 -0.66 21.03 -5.33
N ALA A 460 -1.84 20.45 -5.13
CA ALA A 460 -2.73 20.10 -6.23
C ALA A 460 -3.26 21.30 -7.01
N LEU A 461 -3.28 22.50 -6.41
CA LEU A 461 -3.65 23.76 -7.07
C LEU A 461 -2.51 24.41 -7.88
N GLY A 462 -1.29 23.86 -7.80
CA GLY A 462 -0.06 24.48 -8.33
C GLY A 462 0.30 24.14 -9.77
#